data_AF-H6SLR0-F1
#
_entry.id   AF-H6SLR0-F1
#
_cell.length_a   1.000
_cell.length_b   1.000
_cell.length_c   1.000
_cell.angle_alpha   90.00
_cell.angle_beta   90.00
_cell.angle_gamma   90.00
#
_symmetry.space_group_name_H-M   'P 1'
#
loop_
_entity.id
_entity.type
_entity.pdbx_description
1 polymer ?
#
loop_
_entity_poly.entity_id
_entity_poly.type
_entity_poly.pdbx_seq_one_letter_code
_entity_poly.pdbx_strand_id
1 'polypeptide(L)'
;MFCHENAMAGRPRAFLDWTRTRRESPSPRDLLRDPTAMDRLASPVLSRRLLLGVLAALGLPWPARADSPQRWVCTNNDCEPYIYDPRLGDADNIAQPGHPIAPGTPFEALPDTWKCPLCATPKSWFRPTRR
;
A
#
# COMPACT_ATOMS: atom_id res chain seq x y z
N MET A 1 20.81 1.44 62.66
CA MET A 1 21.41 1.76 61.35
C MET A 1 20.79 3.08 60.91
N PHE A 2 21.58 4.15 60.92
CA PHE A 2 21.12 5.53 60.71
C PHE A 2 20.68 5.76 59.27
N CYS A 3 19.52 6.38 59.08
CA CYS A 3 19.16 7.03 57.82
C CYS A 3 20.01 8.29 57.69
N HIS A 4 20.88 8.34 56.68
CA HIS A 4 21.46 9.59 56.21
C HIS A 4 20.87 9.94 54.85
N GLU A 5 20.04 10.98 54.87
CA GLU A 5 19.82 11.88 53.74
C GLU A 5 21.18 12.45 53.28
N ASN A 6 21.38 12.50 51.96
CA ASN A 6 22.35 13.43 51.38
C ASN A 6 21.83 13.97 50.05
N ALA A 7 21.45 15.24 50.13
CA ALA A 7 21.81 16.31 49.21
C ALA A 7 21.45 16.17 47.72
N MET A 8 20.32 16.82 47.41
CA MET A 8 20.08 17.67 46.24
C MET A 8 21.37 18.27 45.62
N ALA A 9 21.70 17.92 44.37
CA ALA A 9 22.44 18.80 43.47
C ALA A 9 22.21 18.39 42.01
N GLY A 10 21.50 19.23 41.24
CA GLY A 10 21.46 19.14 39.77
C GLY A 10 20.08 19.39 39.16
N ARG A 11 19.67 20.66 39.04
CA ARG A 11 18.53 21.09 38.21
C ARG A 11 18.86 20.89 36.70
N PRO A 12 17.84 20.73 35.85
CA PRO A 12 17.85 19.75 34.77
C PRO A 12 18.45 20.29 33.47
N ARG A 13 19.14 19.40 32.73
CA ARG A 13 19.32 19.58 31.28
C ARG A 13 17.94 19.49 30.65
N ALA A 14 17.57 20.55 29.92
CA ALA A 14 16.39 20.60 29.08
C ALA A 14 16.44 19.45 28.05
N PHE A 15 15.89 18.30 28.43
CA PHE A 15 15.50 17.26 27.50
C PHE A 15 14.13 17.69 27.00
N LEU A 16 14.04 17.95 25.70
CA LEU A 16 12.81 18.26 25.01
C LEU A 16 11.78 17.16 25.35
N ASP A 17 10.84 17.50 26.22
CA ASP A 17 9.68 16.68 26.55
C ASP A 17 8.76 16.66 25.32
N TRP A 18 9.07 15.75 24.39
CA TRP A 18 8.28 15.53 23.17
C TRP A 18 6.86 15.03 23.48
N THR A 19 6.55 14.70 24.74
CA THR A 19 5.22 14.23 25.15
C THR A 19 4.26 15.37 25.49
N ARG A 20 4.75 16.61 25.70
CA ARG A 20 3.91 17.77 26.07
C ARG A 20 3.45 18.65 24.90
N THR A 21 4.00 18.48 23.69
CA THR A 21 3.61 19.27 22.49
C THR A 21 2.95 18.47 21.38
N ARG A 22 2.62 17.18 21.59
CA ARG A 22 1.59 16.54 20.77
C ARG A 22 0.24 17.14 21.17
N ARG A 23 -0.13 18.25 20.52
CA ARG A 23 -1.54 18.50 20.24
C ARG A 23 -2.00 17.27 19.45
N GLU A 24 -2.76 16.40 20.10
CA GLU A 24 -3.53 15.33 19.44
C GLU A 24 -4.17 15.96 18.20
N SER A 25 -3.65 15.65 17.02
CA SER A 25 -4.29 16.10 15.79
C SER A 25 -5.56 15.26 15.68
N PRO A 26 -6.75 15.88 15.58
CA PRO A 26 -7.99 15.14 15.51
C PRO A 26 -7.91 14.11 14.39
N SER A 27 -8.37 12.89 14.67
CA SER A 27 -8.30 11.82 13.69
C SER A 27 -9.17 12.17 12.48
N PRO A 28 -8.95 11.55 11.30
CA PRO A 28 -9.81 11.77 10.13
C PRO A 28 -11.29 11.56 10.42
N ARG A 29 -11.62 10.66 11.38
CA ARG A 29 -13.00 10.41 11.82
C ARG A 29 -13.59 11.55 12.64
N ASP A 30 -12.77 12.24 13.42
CA ASP A 30 -13.20 13.37 14.26
C ASP A 30 -13.47 14.61 13.40
N LEU A 31 -12.64 14.85 12.38
CA LEU A 31 -12.86 15.92 11.41
C LEU A 31 -14.13 15.73 10.56
N LEU A 32 -14.49 14.48 10.27
CA LEU A 32 -15.72 14.13 9.56
C LEU A 32 -16.98 14.36 10.40
N ARG A 33 -16.85 14.58 11.71
CA ARG A 33 -17.96 14.81 12.64
C ARG A 33 -18.16 16.28 13.00
N ASP A 34 -17.29 17.17 12.52
CA ASP A 34 -17.41 18.61 12.73
C ASP A 34 -18.42 19.22 11.74
N PRO A 35 -19.59 19.69 12.19
CA PRO A 35 -20.61 20.26 11.31
C PRO A 35 -20.17 21.58 10.67
N THR A 36 -19.16 22.27 11.20
CA THR A 36 -18.64 23.53 10.66
C THR A 36 -17.59 23.34 9.56
N ALA A 37 -16.99 22.15 9.46
CA ALA A 37 -16.03 21.82 8.40
C ALA A 37 -16.70 21.55 7.04
N MET A 38 -17.98 21.18 7.04
CA MET A 38 -18.74 20.86 5.82
C MET A 38 -19.20 22.11 5.05
N ASP A 39 -19.30 23.28 5.69
CA ASP A 39 -19.86 24.50 5.08
C ASP A 39 -18.85 25.34 4.27
N ARG A 40 -17.56 24.99 4.30
CA ARG A 40 -16.49 25.69 3.53
C ARG A 40 -16.09 24.98 2.24
N LEU A 41 -16.76 23.87 1.90
CA LEU A 41 -16.51 23.12 0.64
C LEU A 41 -17.51 23.44 -0.48
N ALA A 42 -18.36 24.46 -0.31
CA ALA A 42 -19.15 25.04 -1.39
C ALA A 42 -18.25 25.85 -2.36
N SER A 43 -17.21 25.21 -2.92
CA SER A 43 -16.54 25.70 -4.11
C SER A 43 -17.50 25.56 -5.31
N PRO A 44 -17.56 26.52 -6.24
CA PRO A 44 -18.35 26.42 -7.46
C PRO A 44 -17.69 25.48 -8.48
N VAL A 45 -17.21 24.32 -8.03
CA VAL A 45 -16.84 23.23 -8.92
C VAL A 45 -18.16 22.66 -9.39
N LEU A 46 -18.48 22.89 -10.67
CA LEU A 46 -19.61 22.32 -11.38
C LEU A 46 -19.91 20.93 -10.79
N SER A 47 -21.07 20.81 -10.11
CA SER A 47 -21.42 19.62 -9.34
C SER A 47 -20.96 18.40 -10.11
N ARG A 48 -20.21 17.50 -9.47
CA ARG A 48 -19.69 16.26 -10.09
C ARG A 48 -20.78 15.49 -10.86
N ARG A 49 -22.05 15.70 -10.51
CA ARG A 49 -23.26 15.24 -11.21
C ARG A 49 -23.43 15.81 -12.63
N LEU A 50 -23.16 17.10 -12.86
CA LEU A 50 -23.21 17.74 -14.17
C LEU A 50 -22.13 17.20 -15.11
N LEU A 51 -20.89 17.05 -14.62
CA LEU A 51 -19.78 16.50 -15.43
C LEU A 51 -20.03 15.04 -15.83
N LEU A 52 -20.55 14.22 -14.91
CA LEU A 52 -20.96 12.84 -15.21
C LEU A 52 -22.14 12.79 -16.19
N GLY A 53 -23.10 13.72 -16.09
CA GLY A 53 -24.23 13.82 -17.01
C GLY A 53 -23.83 14.20 -18.45
N VAL A 54 -22.84 15.08 -18.61
CA VAL A 54 -22.32 15.47 -19.94
C VAL A 54 -21.59 14.30 -20.62
N LEU A 55 -20.77 13.53 -19.88
CA LEU A 55 -20.09 12.35 -20.44
C LEU A 55 -21.08 11.29 -20.94
N ALA A 56 -22.14 11.03 -20.17
CA ALA A 56 -23.21 10.11 -20.57
C ALA A 56 -24.01 10.63 -21.78
N ALA A 57 -24.32 11.93 -21.83
CA ALA A 57 -25.07 12.54 -22.93
C ALA A 57 -24.29 12.57 -24.26
N LEU A 58 -22.96 12.66 -24.19
CA LEU A 58 -22.08 12.60 -25.36
C LEU A 58 -21.83 11.17 -25.87
N GLY A 59 -22.41 10.14 -25.23
CA GLY A 59 -22.19 8.75 -25.60
C GLY A 59 -20.72 8.32 -25.46
N LEU A 60 -19.91 9.08 -24.71
CA LEU A 60 -18.54 8.71 -24.42
C LEU A 60 -18.59 7.47 -23.53
N PRO A 61 -18.05 6.32 -23.97
CA PRO A 61 -18.06 5.12 -23.16
C PRO A 61 -17.35 5.43 -21.86
N TRP A 62 -17.97 5.05 -20.74
CA TRP A 62 -17.30 5.00 -19.46
C TRP A 62 -15.96 4.27 -19.67
N PRO A 63 -14.82 4.74 -19.11
CA PRO A 63 -13.58 3.99 -19.23
C PRO A 63 -13.82 2.63 -18.59
N ALA A 64 -14.01 1.61 -19.43
CA ALA A 64 -14.02 0.22 -19.00
C ALA A 64 -12.72 0.05 -18.22
N ARG A 65 -12.85 -0.39 -16.96
CA ARG A 65 -11.68 -0.64 -16.13
C ARG A 65 -10.84 -1.65 -16.90
N ALA A 66 -9.66 -1.25 -17.39
CA ALA A 66 -8.73 -2.16 -18.00
C ALA A 66 -8.49 -3.28 -17.00
N ASP A 67 -8.92 -4.50 -17.33
CA ASP A 67 -8.73 -5.66 -16.49
C ASP A 67 -7.22 -5.79 -16.27
N SER A 68 -6.79 -5.45 -15.05
CA SER A 68 -5.40 -5.68 -14.70
C SER A 68 -5.17 -7.21 -14.76
N PRO A 69 -3.95 -7.71 -14.96
CA PRO A 69 -3.68 -9.14 -14.87
C PRO A 69 -3.55 -9.57 -13.40
N GLN A 70 -3.96 -10.80 -13.07
CA GLN A 70 -4.00 -11.30 -11.69
C GLN A 70 -2.58 -11.35 -11.12
N ARG A 71 -2.34 -10.71 -9.96
CA ARG A 71 -1.05 -10.79 -9.25
C ARG A 71 -1.05 -11.98 -8.29
N TRP A 72 0.14 -12.50 -8.01
CA TRP A 72 0.32 -13.72 -7.23
C TRP A 72 1.35 -13.50 -6.14
N VAL A 73 1.06 -13.93 -4.91
CA VAL A 73 1.95 -13.79 -3.75
C VAL A 73 2.46 -15.15 -3.29
N CYS A 74 3.75 -15.24 -2.98
CA CYS A 74 4.36 -16.40 -2.34
C CYS A 74 3.81 -16.55 -0.92
N THR A 75 3.26 -17.72 -0.58
CA THR A 75 2.69 -18.01 0.76
C THR A 75 3.60 -18.88 1.62
N ASN A 76 4.89 -18.99 1.28
CA ASN A 76 5.85 -19.67 2.14
C ASN A 76 6.12 -18.80 3.38
N ASN A 77 5.96 -19.37 4.59
CA ASN A 77 6.13 -18.65 5.85
C ASN A 77 7.58 -18.22 6.10
N ASP A 78 8.55 -18.96 5.56
CA ASP A 78 9.98 -18.65 5.69
C ASP A 78 10.48 -17.65 4.63
N CYS A 79 9.57 -17.08 3.82
CA CYS A 79 9.87 -16.18 2.73
C CYS A 79 9.33 -14.78 3.00
N GLU A 80 10.10 -13.75 2.64
CA GLU A 80 9.55 -12.39 2.51
C GLU A 80 8.49 -12.39 1.39
N PRO A 81 7.34 -11.70 1.55
CA PRO A 81 6.25 -11.77 0.59
C PRO A 81 6.66 -11.23 -0.79
N TYR A 82 7.02 -12.14 -1.69
CA TYR A 82 7.27 -11.87 -3.10
C TYR A 82 5.95 -11.84 -3.87
N ILE A 83 5.74 -10.78 -4.66
CA ILE A 83 4.56 -10.60 -5.51
C ILE A 83 5.00 -10.67 -6.97
N TYR A 84 4.56 -11.70 -7.68
CA TYR A 84 4.65 -11.74 -9.13
C TYR A 84 3.57 -10.85 -9.75
N ASP A 85 3.99 -9.85 -10.52
CA ASP A 85 3.12 -9.02 -11.34
C ASP A 85 3.32 -9.37 -12.83
N PRO A 86 2.31 -9.94 -13.50
CA PRO A 86 2.38 -10.22 -14.93
C PRO A 86 2.78 -9.01 -15.78
N ARG A 87 2.49 -7.78 -15.34
CA ARG A 87 2.89 -6.56 -16.08
C ARG A 87 4.38 -6.29 -16.06
N LEU A 88 5.08 -6.77 -15.03
CA LEU A 88 6.52 -6.57 -14.88
C LEU A 88 7.31 -7.78 -15.36
N GLY A 89 6.71 -8.98 -15.30
CA GLY A 89 7.44 -10.22 -15.53
C GLY A 89 8.36 -10.52 -14.36
N ASP A 90 9.48 -11.19 -14.64
CA ASP A 90 10.48 -11.58 -13.65
C ASP A 90 11.86 -11.65 -14.33
N ALA A 91 12.69 -10.65 -14.06
CA ALA A 91 14.02 -10.53 -14.66
C ALA A 91 15.05 -11.46 -13.99
N ASP A 92 14.80 -11.89 -12.76
CA ASP A 92 15.73 -12.68 -11.95
C ASP A 92 15.61 -14.17 -12.26
N ASN A 93 14.42 -14.61 -12.69
CA ASN A 93 14.17 -15.98 -13.11
C ASN A 93 14.11 -16.17 -14.63
N ILE A 94 14.29 -17.43 -15.03
CA ILE A 94 14.48 -17.84 -16.42
C ILE A 94 13.25 -18.65 -16.91
N ALA A 95 12.65 -18.23 -18.03
CA ALA A 95 11.49 -18.87 -18.68
C ALA A 95 11.84 -20.16 -19.44
N GLN A 96 13.03 -20.17 -20.03
CA GLN A 96 13.65 -21.22 -20.84
C GLN A 96 15.15 -21.05 -20.71
N PRO A 97 15.99 -22.10 -20.79
CA PRO A 97 17.44 -21.98 -20.56
C PRO A 97 18.02 -20.74 -21.26
N GLY A 98 18.31 -19.70 -20.47
CA GLY A 98 18.93 -18.45 -20.92
C GLY A 98 18.05 -17.19 -21.08
N HIS A 99 16.72 -17.21 -20.86
CA HIS A 99 15.89 -16.01 -21.06
C HIS A 99 15.05 -15.59 -19.83
N PRO A 100 15.10 -14.30 -19.42
CA PRO A 100 14.24 -13.76 -18.37
C PRO A 100 12.74 -13.83 -18.70
N ILE A 101 11.87 -13.78 -17.69
CA ILE A 101 10.41 -13.73 -17.87
C ILE A 101 10.01 -12.31 -18.30
N ALA A 102 9.53 -12.17 -19.53
CA ALA A 102 9.14 -10.87 -20.07
C ALA A 102 7.89 -10.27 -19.41
N PRO A 103 7.77 -8.92 -19.38
CA PRO A 103 6.53 -8.22 -19.09
C PRO A 103 5.36 -8.72 -19.93
N GLY A 104 4.17 -8.77 -19.32
CA GLY A 104 2.93 -9.26 -19.93
C GLY A 104 2.71 -10.77 -19.80
N THR A 105 3.67 -11.53 -19.27
CA THR A 105 3.53 -12.99 -19.11
C THR A 105 2.53 -13.30 -18.00
N PRO A 106 1.40 -13.99 -18.27
CA PRO A 106 0.48 -14.40 -17.22
C PRO A 106 1.11 -15.49 -16.35
N PHE A 107 0.72 -15.55 -15.08
CA PHE A 107 1.28 -16.52 -14.13
C PHE A 107 1.08 -17.96 -14.61
N GLU A 108 -0.05 -18.24 -15.24
CA GLU A 108 -0.41 -19.54 -15.80
C GLU A 108 0.59 -19.99 -16.89
N ALA A 109 1.15 -19.05 -17.66
CA ALA A 109 2.14 -19.33 -18.71
C ALA A 109 3.58 -19.50 -18.18
N LEU A 110 3.82 -19.24 -16.89
CA LEU A 110 5.13 -19.50 -16.28
C LEU A 110 5.44 -21.01 -16.33
N PRO A 111 6.69 -21.40 -16.64
CA PRO A 111 7.09 -22.80 -16.67
C PRO A 111 7.01 -23.43 -15.28
N ASP A 112 6.81 -24.74 -15.21
CA ASP A 112 6.72 -25.47 -13.94
C ASP A 112 8.04 -25.46 -13.14
N THR A 113 9.15 -25.22 -13.83
CA THR A 113 10.48 -25.05 -13.23
C THR A 113 10.71 -23.68 -12.62
N TRP A 114 9.80 -22.71 -12.84
CA TRP A 114 9.88 -21.39 -12.24
C TRP A 114 9.72 -21.48 -10.72
N LYS A 115 10.54 -20.72 -10.02
CA LYS A 115 10.63 -20.71 -8.56
C LYS A 115 10.62 -19.29 -8.05
N CYS A 116 10.17 -19.09 -6.81
CA CYS A 116 10.26 -17.79 -6.15
C CYS A 116 11.72 -17.29 -6.15
N PRO A 117 12.03 -16.08 -6.63
CA PRO A 117 13.40 -15.56 -6.62
C PRO A 117 13.98 -15.41 -5.21
N LEU A 118 13.12 -15.24 -4.20
CA LEU A 118 13.54 -15.00 -2.83
C LEU A 118 13.80 -16.29 -2.04
N CYS A 119 12.95 -17.32 -2.18
CA CYS A 119 13.04 -18.55 -1.37
C CYS A 119 13.15 -19.85 -2.18
N ALA A 120 13.23 -19.76 -3.51
CA ALA A 120 13.35 -20.90 -4.42
C ALA A 120 12.21 -21.95 -4.32
N THR A 121 11.08 -21.62 -3.69
CA THR A 121 9.91 -22.50 -3.67
C THR A 121 9.22 -22.54 -5.04
N PRO A 122 8.58 -23.68 -5.39
CA PRO A 122 7.92 -23.81 -6.69
C PRO A 122 6.66 -22.94 -6.80
N LYS A 123 6.23 -22.71 -8.04
CA LYS A 123 4.99 -22.02 -8.44
C LYS A 123 3.74 -22.41 -7.62
N SER A 124 3.66 -23.65 -7.13
CA SER A 124 2.55 -24.17 -6.33
C SER A 124 2.35 -23.47 -4.97
N TRP A 125 3.36 -22.76 -4.46
CA TRP A 125 3.28 -21.96 -3.23
C TRP A 125 2.71 -20.56 -3.42
N PHE A 126 2.31 -20.21 -4.64
CA PHE A 126 1.74 -18.90 -4.92
C PHE A 126 0.22 -18.93 -4.87
N ARG A 127 -0.37 -17.83 -4.39
CA ARG A 127 -1.82 -17.63 -4.36
C ARG A 127 -2.20 -16.29 -4.99
N PRO A 128 -3.37 -16.20 -5.64
CA PRO A 128 -3.83 -14.95 -6.20
C PRO A 128 -4.03 -13.91 -5.10
N THR A 129 -3.47 -12.72 -5.28
CA THR A 129 -3.75 -11.59 -4.39
C THR A 129 -5.19 -11.14 -4.62
N ARG A 130 -5.99 -10.98 -3.56
CA ARG A 130 -7.32 -10.38 -3.72
C ARG A 130 -7.18 -8.93 -4.18
N ARG A 131 -8.01 -8.54 -5.15
CA ARG A 131 -8.08 -7.17 -5.68
C ARG A 131 -9.01 -6.29 -4.88
#